data_AF-A0A6A6N6H2-F1
#
_entry.id   AF-A0A6A6N6H2-F1
#
_cell.length_a   1.000
_cell.length_b   1.000
_cell.length_c   1.000
_cell.angle_alpha   90.00
_cell.angle_beta   90.00
_cell.angle_gamma   90.00
#
_symmetry.space_group_name_H-M   'P 1'
#
loop_
_entity.id
_entity.type
_entity.pdbx_description
1 polymer ?
#
loop_
_entity_poly.entity_id
_entity_poly.type
_entity_poly.pdbx_seq_one_letter_code
_entity_poly.pdbx_strand_id
1 'polypeptide(L)'
;MALRLPAPKAAEFAIASIGCGYDITADLRLKYRKGGAKESRLIEIDEGGGREIVLPGGISIPNVSKSIKCDKGERTRFRSDVLHSSRHCDH
;
A
#
# COMPACT_ATOMS: atom_id res chain seq x y z
N MET A 1 -9.09 12.50 0.21
CA MET A 1 -9.75 11.78 1.34
C MET A 1 -9.22 10.36 1.48
N ALA A 2 -8.94 9.91 2.71
CA ALA A 2 -8.45 8.55 2.98
C ALA A 2 -9.57 7.52 2.85
N LEU A 3 -9.22 6.30 2.45
CA LEU A 3 -10.17 5.19 2.48
C LEU A 3 -10.55 4.96 3.95
N ARG A 4 -11.79 5.28 4.35
CA ARG A 4 -12.28 5.02 5.71
C ARG A 4 -12.92 3.64 5.72
N LEU A 5 -12.15 2.64 6.11
CA LEU A 5 -12.63 1.29 6.38
C LEU A 5 -12.37 0.94 7.85
N PRO A 6 -13.20 0.05 8.45
CA PRO A 6 -12.86 -0.58 9.72
C PRO A 6 -11.50 -1.27 9.63
N ALA A 7 -10.74 -1.27 10.72
CA ALA A 7 -9.37 -1.78 10.75
C ALA A 7 -9.17 -3.19 10.13
N PRO A 8 -10.00 -4.22 10.41
CA PRO A 8 -9.83 -5.52 9.77
C PRO A 8 -10.01 -5.46 8.25
N LYS A 9 -11.05 -4.74 7.80
CA LYS A 9 -11.38 -4.58 6.38
C LYS A 9 -10.34 -3.73 5.63
N ALA A 10 -9.77 -2.74 6.32
CA ALA A 10 -8.67 -1.94 5.80
C ALA A 10 -7.41 -2.79 5.57
N ALA A 11 -7.12 -3.71 6.49
CA ALA A 11 -5.96 -4.58 6.40
C ALA A 11 -6.13 -5.68 5.34
N GLU A 12 -7.31 -6.29 5.23
CA GLU A 12 -7.65 -7.19 4.10
C GLU A 12 -7.48 -6.46 2.75
N PHE A 13 -7.99 -5.23 2.66
CA PHE A 13 -7.87 -4.42 1.46
C PHE A 13 -6.42 -4.06 1.14
N ALA A 14 -5.61 -3.76 2.14
CA ALA A 14 -4.19 -3.47 1.98
C ALA A 14 -3.43 -4.70 1.43
N ILE A 15 -3.66 -5.87 2.03
CA ILE A 15 -3.05 -7.15 1.58
C ILE A 15 -3.47 -7.45 0.14
N ALA A 16 -4.76 -7.32 -0.17
CA ALA A 16 -5.26 -7.56 -1.51
C ALA A 16 -4.63 -6.64 -2.55
N SER A 17 -4.20 -5.43 -2.15
CA SER A 17 -3.66 -4.37 -3.03
C SER A 17 -2.18 -4.49 -3.32
N ILE A 18 -1.50 -5.43 -2.67
CA ILE A 18 -0.11 -5.76 -2.99
C ILE A 18 -0.07 -6.38 -4.39
N GLY A 19 0.84 -5.85 -5.21
CA GLY A 19 1.02 -6.30 -6.58
C GLY A 19 0.07 -5.68 -7.60
N CYS A 20 -0.80 -4.75 -7.20
CA CYS A 20 -1.68 -4.04 -8.13
C CYS A 20 -0.98 -2.82 -8.73
N GLY A 21 -1.39 -2.44 -9.94
CA GLY A 21 -0.88 -1.24 -10.59
C GLY A 21 -1.42 0.03 -9.93
N TYR A 22 -0.63 1.11 -9.94
CA TYR A 22 -1.04 2.45 -9.53
C TYR A 22 -0.68 3.46 -10.59
N ASP A 23 -1.53 4.46 -10.77
CA ASP A 23 -1.24 5.60 -11.64
C ASP A 23 -0.57 6.69 -10.80
N ILE A 24 0.70 6.97 -11.11
CA ILE A 24 1.51 7.98 -10.42
C ILE A 24 0.94 9.39 -10.65
N THR A 25 0.26 9.62 -11.78
CA THR A 25 -0.34 10.92 -12.11
C THR A 25 -1.65 11.17 -11.36
N ALA A 26 -2.34 10.10 -10.95
CA ALA A 26 -3.55 10.20 -10.17
C ALA A 26 -3.23 10.33 -8.68
N ASP A 27 -2.88 9.23 -8.02
CA ASP A 27 -2.53 9.16 -6.60
C ASP A 27 -2.10 7.71 -6.25
N LEU A 28 -1.11 7.55 -5.36
CA LEU A 28 -0.56 6.25 -4.94
C LEU A 28 -1.34 5.60 -3.79
N ARG A 29 -2.40 6.24 -3.30
CA ARG A 29 -3.20 5.67 -2.20
C ARG A 29 -3.93 4.41 -2.66
N LEU A 30 -4.04 3.45 -1.73
CA LEU A 30 -4.72 2.16 -1.93
C LEU A 30 -6.09 2.24 -2.63
N LYS A 31 -6.84 3.33 -2.42
CA LYS A 31 -8.16 3.53 -3.01
C LYS A 31 -8.16 3.75 -4.53
N TYR A 32 -7.01 4.10 -5.11
CA TYR A 32 -6.83 4.35 -6.54
C TYR A 32 -6.05 3.22 -7.22
N ARG A 33 -5.90 2.06 -6.56
CA ARG A 33 -5.27 0.92 -7.21
C ARG A 33 -6.05 0.55 -8.47
N LYS A 34 -5.32 0.19 -9.52
CA LYS A 34 -5.85 -0.35 -10.76
C LYS A 34 -5.85 -1.87 -10.70
N GLY A 35 -6.97 -2.47 -11.11
CA GLY A 35 -7.14 -3.91 -11.09
C GLY A 35 -7.55 -4.45 -9.71
N GLY A 36 -8.84 -4.73 -9.53
CA GLY A 36 -9.40 -5.26 -8.28
C GLY A 36 -9.37 -6.79 -8.18
N ALA A 37 -9.20 -7.48 -9.30
CA ALA A 37 -9.18 -8.95 -9.36
C ALA A 37 -7.77 -9.51 -9.09
N LYS A 38 -7.68 -10.75 -8.61
CA LYS A 38 -6.39 -11.45 -8.45
C LYS A 38 -5.60 -11.51 -9.76
N GLU A 39 -6.29 -11.69 -10.88
CA GLU A 39 -5.72 -11.76 -12.23
C GLU A 39 -5.11 -10.44 -12.73
N SER A 40 -5.45 -9.33 -12.08
CA SER A 40 -4.92 -8.01 -12.44
C SER A 40 -3.67 -7.61 -11.63
N ARG A 41 -3.13 -8.54 -10.83
CA ARG A 41 -1.84 -8.33 -10.16
C ARG A 41 -0.73 -8.39 -11.20
N LEU A 42 0.17 -7.42 -11.13
CA LEU A 42 1.36 -7.30 -11.96
C LEU A 42 2.51 -8.21 -11.49
N ILE A 43 2.36 -8.79 -10.29
CA ILE A 43 3.30 -9.76 -9.72
C ILE A 43 2.56 -11.01 -9.30
N GLU A 44 3.21 -12.15 -9.49
CA GLU A 44 2.76 -13.41 -8.94
C GLU A 44 3.01 -13.44 -7.43
N ILE A 45 1.98 -13.82 -6.68
CA ILE A 45 2.08 -14.00 -5.23
C ILE A 45 1.70 -15.44 -4.96
N ASP A 46 2.67 -16.22 -4.48
CA ASP A 46 2.46 -17.62 -4.11
C ASP A 46 1.36 -17.72 -3.04
N GLU A 47 0.23 -18.33 -3.39
CA GLU A 47 -0.87 -18.59 -2.45
C GLU A 47 -0.69 -19.93 -1.70
N GLY A 48 0.40 -20.66 -1.95
CA GLY A 48 0.74 -21.91 -1.29
C GLY A 48 0.99 -21.76 0.21
N GLY A 49 0.06 -22.27 1.02
CA GLY A 49 0.23 -22.34 2.48
C GLY A 49 0.12 -20.98 3.17
N GLY A 50 -1.01 -20.30 2.98
CA GLY A 50 -1.32 -19.06 3.68
C GLY A 50 -1.16 -19.17 5.20
N ARG A 51 -0.63 -18.11 5.81
CA ARG A 51 -0.46 -17.97 7.26
C ARG A 51 -1.45 -16.97 7.83
N GLU A 52 -1.72 -17.08 9.12
CA GLU A 52 -2.40 -16.04 9.87
C GLU A 52 -1.42 -14.92 10.20
N ILE A 53 -1.82 -13.67 9.97
CA ILE A 53 -1.09 -12.48 10.39
C ILE A 53 -1.86 -11.82 11.52
N VAL A 54 -1.18 -11.61 12.65
CA VAL A 54 -1.72 -10.86 13.79
C VAL A 54 -1.18 -9.44 13.75
N LEU A 55 -2.08 -8.48 13.61
CA LEU A 55 -1.79 -7.05 13.60
C LEU A 55 -1.98 -6.47 15.01
N PRO A 56 -1.27 -5.38 15.34
CA PRO A 56 -1.48 -4.65 16.59
C PRO A 56 -2.94 -4.21 16.70
N GLY A 57 -3.52 -4.38 17.89
CA GLY A 57 -4.95 -4.16 18.15
C GLY A 57 -5.81 -5.43 18.10
N GLY A 58 -5.19 -6.61 18.07
CA GLY A 58 -5.92 -7.90 18.17
C GLY A 58 -6.64 -8.32 16.88
N ILE A 59 -6.25 -7.73 15.75
CA ILE A 59 -6.81 -8.06 14.44
C ILE A 59 -6.01 -9.23 13.88
N SER A 60 -6.67 -10.34 13.54
CA SER A 60 -6.05 -11.43 12.82
C SER A 60 -6.62 -11.57 11.41
N ILE A 61 -5.74 -11.84 10.45
CA ILE A 61 -6.11 -12.04 9.05
C ILE A 61 -5.59 -13.40 8.59
N PRO A 62 -6.48 -14.34 8.25
CA PRO A 62 -6.09 -15.66 7.77
C PRO A 62 -5.67 -15.63 6.30
N ASN A 63 -5.07 -16.73 5.83
CA ASN A 63 -4.79 -17.00 4.42
C ASN A 63 -3.92 -15.95 3.71
N VAL A 64 -2.99 -15.32 4.43
CA VAL A 64 -2.04 -14.38 3.83
C VAL A 64 -0.82 -15.14 3.33
N SER A 65 -0.38 -14.87 2.10
CA SER A 65 0.83 -15.46 1.54
C SER A 65 2.05 -15.25 2.44
N LYS A 66 2.93 -16.26 2.54
CA LYS A 66 4.17 -16.19 3.34
C LYS A 66 5.11 -15.08 2.87
N SER A 67 5.04 -14.71 1.60
CA SER A 67 5.81 -13.64 0.97
C SER A 67 5.38 -12.24 1.42
N ILE A 68 4.17 -12.10 1.99
CA ILE A 68 3.66 -10.82 2.49
C ILE A 68 3.99 -10.71 3.98
N LYS A 69 4.85 -9.75 4.32
CA LYS A 69 5.20 -9.44 5.71
C LYS A 69 4.47 -8.18 6.17
N CYS A 70 3.83 -8.25 7.33
CA CYS A 70 3.34 -7.07 8.03
C CYS A 70 4.37 -6.64 9.07
N ASP A 71 4.78 -5.38 9.02
CA ASP A 71 5.72 -4.78 9.97
C ASP A 71 5.03 -3.68 10.77
N LYS A 72 5.64 -3.23 11.87
CA LYS A 72 5.06 -2.24 12.80
C LYS A 72 4.90 -0.85 12.18
N GLY A 73 5.40 -0.65 10.97
CA GLY A 73 5.29 0.59 10.22
C GLY A 73 6.27 1.62 10.76
N GLU A 74 7.41 1.75 10.12
CA GLU A 74 8.32 2.86 10.37
C GLU A 74 7.81 4.08 9.58
N ARG A 75 7.57 5.20 10.26
CA ARG A 75 7.06 6.41 9.61
C ARG A 75 8.21 7.21 9.02
N THR A 76 8.72 6.77 7.87
CA THR A 76 9.74 7.52 7.13
C THR A 76 9.08 8.69 6.41
N ARG A 77 9.09 9.87 7.03
CA ARG A 77 8.72 11.14 6.37
C ARG A 77 9.97 11.80 5.81
N PHE A 78 10.35 11.43 4.60
CA PHE A 78 11.28 12.24 3.82
C PHE A 78 10.49 13.37 3.16
N ARG A 79 10.68 14.59 3.66
CA ARG A 79 10.28 15.81 2.97
C ARG A 79 11.52 16.37 2.30
N SER A 80 11.60 16.29 0.97
CA SER A 80 12.49 17.16 0.22
C SER A 80 11.70 18.42 -0.13
N ASP A 81 12.17 19.58 0.32
CA ASP A 81 11.63 20.85 -0.12
C ASP A 81 11.70 20.90 -1.65
N VAL A 82 10.60 21.28 -2.29
CA VAL A 82 10.60 21.55 -3.74
C VAL A 82 11.38 22.83 -3.91
N LEU A 83 12.57 22.74 -4.50
CA LEU A 83 13.37 23.92 -4.83
C LEU A 83 12.53 24.85 -5.70
N HIS A 84 12.06 25.95 -5.11
CA HIS A 84 11.49 27.05 -5.87
C HIS A 84 12.59 27.58 -6.79
N SER A 85 12.43 27.36 -8.09
CA SER A 85 13.21 28.04 -9.13
C SER A 85 12.81 29.51 -9.19
N SER A 86 13.17 30.29 -8.18
CA SER A 86 13.02 31.75 -8.18
C SER A 86 14.32 32.38 -7.73
N ARG A 87 15.31 32.41 -8.62
CA ARG A 87 16.47 33.32 -8.63
C ARG A 87 17.34 33.08 -9.85
N HIS A 88 16.77 33.35 -11.02
CA HIS A 88 17.58 33.74 -12.18
C HIS A 88 16.82 34.72 -13.06
N CYS A 89 16.47 35.86 -12.46
CA CYS A 89 16.35 37.13 -13.18
C CYS A 89 17.22 38.09 -12.35
N ASP A 90 18.39 38.41 -12.88
CA ASP A 90 19.24 39.59 -12.61
C ASP A 90 20.70 39.20 -12.87
N HIS A 91 21.11 39.25 -14.14
CA HIS A 91 22.12 40.20 -14.62
C HIS A 91 22.16 40.22 -16.16
#